data_AF-A0A352LY37-F1
#
_entry.id   AF-A0A352LY37-F1
#
_cell.length_a   1.000
_cell.length_b   1.000
_cell.length_c   1.000
_cell.angle_alpha   90.00
_cell.angle_beta   90.00
_cell.angle_gamma   90.00
#
_symmetry.space_group_name_H-M   'P 1'
#
loop_
_entity.id
_entity.type
_entity.pdbx_description
1 polymer ?
#
loop_
_entity_poly.entity_id
_entity_poly.type
_entity_poly.pdbx_seq_one_letter_code
_entity_poly.pdbx_strand_id
1 'polypeptide(L)'
;MESIIFTVVILALLGGLIYLVFVHPKGGRDAYFYIVAFITLAILFWAVTDLVRVVWEMKWGVSGYSSGYTYPYRGDQGLRRISMRLSTFLVTFPIWAFHWFKASLKPAEKIDWLSRKTYALVVLVLTAFLVLGCGTGLVYRGMNALLGVEAANDNVMAFLVPYSLAGLGVWAMHYMAWREANGKIEAGITGKE
;
A
#
# COMPACT_ATOMS: atom_id res chain seq x y z
N MET A 1 -10.82 5.80 14.92
CA MET A 1 -11.32 5.41 13.58
C MET A 1 -11.08 6.52 12.59
N GLU A 2 -11.44 7.75 12.96
CA GLU A 2 -11.00 8.96 12.28
C GLU A 2 -9.49 8.98 12.12
N SER A 3 -8.69 8.80 13.19
CA SER A 3 -7.21 8.88 13.12
C SER A 3 -6.53 8.00 12.07
N ILE A 4 -6.94 6.74 11.84
CA ILE A 4 -6.30 5.86 10.84
C ILE A 4 -6.73 6.25 9.43
N ILE A 5 -8.02 6.53 9.22
CA ILE A 5 -8.51 7.02 7.93
C ILE A 5 -7.89 8.38 7.63
N PHE A 6 -7.75 9.25 8.64
CA PHE A 6 -7.09 10.55 8.56
C PHE A 6 -5.60 10.38 8.24
N THR A 7 -4.89 9.44 8.87
CA THR A 7 -3.49 9.15 8.55
C THR A 7 -3.34 8.60 7.14
N VAL A 8 -4.20 7.69 6.69
CA VAL A 8 -4.19 7.15 5.32
C VAL A 8 -4.49 8.25 4.31
N VAL A 9 -5.47 9.11 4.60
CA VAL A 9 -5.81 10.27 3.77
C VAL A 9 -4.66 11.27 3.77
N ILE A 10 -4.04 11.57 4.91
CA ILE A 10 -2.87 12.48 5.00
C ILE A 10 -1.68 11.90 4.22
N LEU A 11 -1.39 10.60 4.34
CA LEU A 11 -0.29 9.97 3.61
C LEU A 11 -0.58 9.89 2.11
N ALA A 12 -1.83 9.64 1.72
CA ALA A 12 -2.25 9.69 0.32
C ALA A 12 -2.19 11.12 -0.25
N LEU A 13 -2.58 12.12 0.54
CA LEU A 13 -2.49 13.54 0.20
C LEU A 13 -1.02 13.99 0.13
N LEU A 14 -0.17 13.59 1.08
CA LEU A 14 1.27 13.86 1.06
C LEU A 14 1.94 13.19 -0.14
N GLY A 15 1.60 11.94 -0.44
CA GLY A 15 2.10 11.25 -1.62
C GLY A 15 1.63 11.91 -2.93
N GLY A 16 0.38 12.37 -2.98
CA GLY A 16 -0.16 13.17 -4.07
C GLY A 16 0.53 14.53 -4.20
N LEU A 17 0.82 15.21 -3.07
CA LEU A 17 1.51 16.50 -3.03
C LEU A 17 2.96 16.36 -3.49
N ILE A 18 3.67 15.34 -3.00
CA ILE A 18 5.02 14.96 -3.44
C ILE A 18 5.00 14.69 -4.94
N TYR A 19 4.05 13.87 -5.43
CA TYR A 19 3.91 13.60 -6.85
C TYR A 19 3.70 14.90 -7.67
N LEU A 20 2.84 15.81 -7.21
CA LEU A 20 2.62 17.10 -7.86
C LEU A 20 3.87 17.99 -7.87
N VAL A 21 4.69 17.97 -6.81
CA VAL A 21 5.96 18.70 -6.75
C VAL A 21 6.98 18.15 -7.74
N PHE A 22 6.98 16.84 -7.97
CA PHE A 22 7.96 16.17 -8.86
C PHE A 22 7.48 15.99 -10.31
N VAL A 23 6.23 16.36 -10.64
CA VAL A 23 5.70 16.25 -12.01
C VAL A 23 5.86 17.57 -12.77
N HIS A 24 6.59 17.51 -13.89
CA HIS A 24 6.66 18.60 -14.85
C HIS A 24 5.34 18.74 -15.64
N PRO A 25 4.84 19.97 -15.88
CA PRO A 25 3.48 20.22 -16.38
C PRO A 25 3.24 19.89 -17.86
N LYS A 26 4.12 19.16 -18.53
CA LYS A 26 4.01 18.86 -19.97
C LYS A 26 3.15 17.62 -20.30
N GLY A 27 2.38 17.05 -19.36
CA GLY A 27 1.65 15.77 -19.54
C GLY A 27 0.37 15.60 -18.70
N GLY A 28 -0.39 16.67 -18.45
CA GLY A 28 -1.42 16.72 -17.40
C GLY A 28 -2.54 15.67 -17.44
N ARG A 29 -2.84 15.03 -18.58
CA ARG A 29 -3.91 14.03 -18.68
C ARG A 29 -3.50 12.64 -18.18
N ASP A 30 -2.21 12.34 -18.18
CA ASP A 30 -1.67 11.01 -17.85
C ASP A 30 -1.26 10.93 -16.39
N ALA A 31 -0.75 12.05 -15.86
CA ALA A 31 -0.51 12.25 -14.44
C ALA A 31 -1.77 11.97 -13.60
N TYR A 32 -2.96 12.36 -14.08
CA TYR A 32 -4.23 12.05 -13.44
C TYR A 32 -4.42 10.55 -13.17
N PHE A 33 -4.16 9.70 -14.17
CA PHE A 33 -4.35 8.25 -14.01
C PHE A 33 -3.40 7.67 -12.96
N TYR A 34 -2.16 8.14 -12.92
CA TYR A 34 -1.19 7.71 -11.92
C TYR A 34 -1.50 8.23 -10.51
N ILE A 35 -2.02 9.46 -10.37
CA ILE A 35 -2.45 9.99 -9.06
C ILE A 35 -3.59 9.16 -8.49
N VAL A 36 -4.62 8.90 -9.29
CA VAL A 36 -5.77 8.12 -8.82
C VAL A 36 -5.36 6.67 -8.55
N ALA A 37 -4.53 6.07 -9.40
CA ALA A 37 -3.95 4.74 -9.16
C ALA A 37 -3.15 4.73 -7.84
N PHE A 38 -2.38 5.76 -7.54
CA PHE A 38 -1.60 5.85 -6.30
C PHE A 38 -2.49 5.88 -5.06
N ILE A 39 -3.47 6.79 -5.03
CA ILE A 39 -4.38 6.97 -3.89
C ILE A 39 -5.16 5.67 -3.62
N THR A 40 -5.70 5.08 -4.68
CA THR A 40 -6.48 3.84 -4.58
C THR A 40 -5.62 2.63 -4.22
N LEU A 41 -4.37 2.57 -4.70
CA LEU A 41 -3.40 1.55 -4.29
C LEU A 41 -3.12 1.64 -2.78
N ALA A 42 -2.93 2.85 -2.25
CA ALA A 42 -2.70 3.03 -0.81
C ALA A 42 -3.89 2.51 0.01
N ILE A 43 -5.12 2.86 -0.38
CA ILE A 43 -6.33 2.38 0.29
C ILE A 43 -6.45 0.84 0.19
N LEU A 44 -6.19 0.26 -0.98
CA LEU A 44 -6.22 -1.19 -1.18
C LEU A 44 -5.17 -1.92 -0.35
N PHE A 45 -3.96 -1.37 -0.30
CA PHE A 45 -2.88 -1.92 0.52
C PHE A 45 -3.33 -2.07 1.98
N TRP A 46 -3.91 -1.02 2.55
CA TRP A 46 -4.44 -1.05 3.92
C TRP A 46 -5.62 -1.99 4.06
N ALA A 47 -6.57 -1.98 3.12
CA ALA A 47 -7.74 -2.86 3.20
C ALA A 47 -7.35 -4.34 3.19
N VAL A 48 -6.40 -4.74 2.33
CA VAL A 48 -5.95 -6.13 2.20
C VAL A 48 -5.09 -6.55 3.39
N THR A 49 -4.09 -5.75 3.75
CA THR A 49 -3.18 -6.07 4.88
C THR A 49 -3.94 -6.15 6.20
N ASP A 50 -4.85 -5.21 6.43
CA ASP A 50 -5.64 -5.15 7.64
C ASP A 50 -6.69 -6.27 7.68
N LEU A 51 -7.24 -6.69 6.53
CA LEU A 51 -8.11 -7.85 6.46
C LEU A 51 -7.38 -9.13 6.87
N VAL A 52 -6.17 -9.37 6.34
CA VAL A 52 -5.35 -10.53 6.72
C VAL A 52 -5.00 -10.48 8.21
N ARG A 53 -4.62 -9.30 8.72
CA ARG A 53 -4.37 -9.09 10.15
C ARG A 53 -5.58 -9.49 10.99
N VAL A 54 -6.77 -8.97 10.67
CA VAL A 54 -8.01 -9.25 11.43
C VAL A 54 -8.32 -10.75 11.42
N VAL A 55 -8.19 -11.41 10.27
CA VAL A 55 -8.40 -12.86 10.16
C VAL A 55 -7.40 -13.63 11.04
N TRP A 56 -6.14 -13.19 11.10
CA TRP A 56 -5.14 -13.81 11.98
C TRP A 56 -5.40 -13.56 13.46
N GLU A 57 -5.73 -12.33 13.84
CA GLU A 57 -6.11 -11.98 15.22
C GLU A 57 -7.29 -12.86 15.69
N MET A 58 -8.31 -13.05 14.83
CA MET A 58 -9.45 -13.92 15.13
C MET A 58 -9.06 -15.39 15.28
N LYS A 59 -8.15 -15.91 14.42
CA LYS A 59 -7.68 -17.29 14.50
C LYS A 59 -6.88 -17.57 15.77
N TRP A 60 -6.06 -16.63 16.19
CA TRP A 60 -5.21 -16.77 17.38
C TRP A 60 -5.90 -16.36 18.68
N GLY A 61 -7.19 -15.99 18.64
CA GLY A 61 -7.92 -15.57 19.83
C GLY A 61 -7.36 -14.30 20.46
N VAL A 62 -6.56 -13.54 19.71
CA VAL A 62 -5.93 -12.31 20.18
C VAL A 62 -6.92 -11.16 19.99
N SER A 63 -7.89 -11.08 20.89
CA SER A 63 -8.79 -9.94 21.02
C SER A 63 -8.07 -8.79 21.75
N GLY A 64 -6.93 -8.38 21.20
CA GLY A 64 -5.94 -7.56 21.91
C GLY A 64 -5.62 -6.23 21.22
N TYR A 65 -6.62 -5.50 20.73
CA TYR A 65 -6.48 -4.05 20.58
C TYR A 65 -7.65 -3.32 21.23
N SER A 66 -7.33 -2.75 22.39
CA SER A 66 -7.90 -1.51 22.92
C SER A 66 -7.82 -0.42 21.85
N SER A 67 -8.71 -0.48 20.85
CA SER A 67 -9.18 0.78 20.28
C SER A 67 -10.06 1.37 21.38
N GLY A 68 -9.77 2.59 21.85
CA GLY A 68 -10.47 3.27 22.95
C GLY A 68 -11.96 3.55 22.73
N TYR A 69 -12.64 2.71 21.96
CA TYR A 69 -14.07 2.66 21.79
C TYR A 69 -14.58 1.44 22.54
N THR A 70 -15.05 1.71 23.75
CA THR A 70 -15.92 0.84 24.55
C THR A 70 -17.24 0.65 23.80
N TYR A 71 -17.24 -0.05 22.68
CA TYR A 71 -18.48 -0.62 22.18
C TYR A 71 -18.85 -1.77 23.12
N PRO A 72 -20.10 -1.84 23.60
CA PRO A 72 -20.54 -3.00 24.38
C PRO A 72 -20.20 -4.25 23.57
N TYR A 73 -19.54 -5.21 24.24
CA TYR A 73 -18.98 -6.42 23.66
C TYR A 73 -20.07 -7.21 22.92
N ARG A 74 -20.29 -6.88 21.64
CA ARG A 74 -21.18 -7.63 20.76
C ARG A 74 -20.37 -8.72 20.09
N GLY A 75 -20.89 -9.94 20.06
CA GLY A 75 -20.24 -11.08 19.43
C GLY A 75 -19.94 -10.92 17.93
N ASP A 76 -20.43 -9.86 17.28
CA ASP A 76 -20.28 -9.58 15.84
C ASP A 76 -19.11 -8.62 15.50
N GLN A 77 -18.33 -8.14 16.47
CA GLN A 77 -17.27 -7.15 16.25
C GLN A 77 -16.20 -7.60 15.23
N GLY A 78 -15.78 -8.86 15.28
CA GLY A 78 -14.81 -9.41 14.31
C GLY A 78 -15.38 -9.40 12.88
N LEU A 79 -16.63 -9.81 12.71
CA LEU A 79 -17.32 -9.82 11.41
C LEU A 79 -17.51 -8.40 10.87
N ARG A 80 -17.81 -7.42 11.72
CA ARG A 80 -17.88 -6.00 11.33
C ARG A 80 -16.53 -5.48 10.85
N ARG A 81 -15.44 -5.85 11.53
CA ARG A 81 -14.08 -5.50 11.10
C ARG A 81 -13.81 -6.06 9.70
N ILE A 82 -14.07 -7.34 9.47
CA ILE A 82 -13.92 -7.99 8.15
C ILE A 82 -14.78 -7.30 7.08
N SER A 83 -16.07 -7.11 7.37
CA SER A 83 -17.04 -6.51 6.45
C SER A 83 -16.58 -5.14 5.96
N MET A 84 -16.10 -4.28 6.86
CA MET A 84 -15.59 -2.96 6.49
C MET A 84 -14.40 -3.01 5.51
N ARG A 85 -13.44 -3.93 5.70
CA ARG A 85 -12.27 -4.05 4.80
C ARG A 85 -12.67 -4.63 3.45
N LEU A 86 -13.57 -5.62 3.44
CA LEU A 86 -14.13 -6.17 2.21
C LEU A 86 -14.89 -5.12 1.42
N SER A 87 -15.75 -4.31 2.06
CA SER A 87 -16.44 -3.21 1.40
C SER A 87 -15.45 -2.20 0.81
N THR A 88 -14.42 -1.82 1.58
CA THR A 88 -13.37 -0.92 1.09
C THR A 88 -12.65 -1.50 -0.13
N PHE A 89 -12.30 -2.78 -0.09
CA PHE A 89 -11.68 -3.49 -1.21
C PHE A 89 -12.59 -3.49 -2.44
N LEU A 90 -13.85 -3.92 -2.29
CA LEU A 90 -14.80 -4.04 -3.40
C LEU A 90 -15.08 -2.71 -4.10
N VAL A 91 -15.09 -1.60 -3.36
CA VAL A 91 -15.28 -0.25 -3.93
C VAL A 91 -14.00 0.28 -4.56
N THR A 92 -12.86 0.09 -3.91
CA THR A 92 -11.59 0.72 -4.32
C THR A 92 -10.92 -0.04 -5.46
N PHE A 93 -11.04 -1.37 -5.48
CA PHE A 93 -10.34 -2.23 -6.44
C PHE A 93 -10.68 -1.92 -7.90
N PRO A 94 -11.96 -1.75 -8.28
CA PRO A 94 -12.31 -1.40 -9.66
C PRO A 94 -11.72 -0.05 -10.09
N ILE A 95 -11.67 0.92 -9.17
CA ILE A 95 -11.13 2.26 -9.46
C ILE A 95 -9.62 2.17 -9.70
N TRP A 96 -8.89 1.47 -8.83
CA TRP A 96 -7.47 1.21 -9.01
C TRP A 96 -7.17 0.49 -10.32
N ALA A 97 -7.86 -0.63 -10.55
CA ALA A 97 -7.67 -1.46 -11.73
C ALA A 97 -7.87 -0.65 -13.01
N PHE A 98 -8.96 0.12 -13.09
CA PHE A 98 -9.23 0.98 -14.25
C PHE A 98 -8.11 1.99 -14.50
N HIS A 99 -7.67 2.72 -13.48
CA HIS A 99 -6.67 3.78 -13.66
C HIS A 99 -5.27 3.21 -13.93
N TRP A 100 -4.91 2.09 -13.28
CA TRP A 100 -3.67 1.37 -13.55
C TRP A 100 -3.63 0.82 -14.97
N PHE A 101 -4.63 0.03 -15.37
CA PHE A 101 -4.66 -0.55 -16.71
C PHE A 101 -4.76 0.49 -17.80
N LYS A 102 -5.55 1.55 -17.61
CA LYS A 102 -5.63 2.64 -18.60
C LYS A 102 -4.32 3.41 -18.74
N ALA A 103 -3.51 3.48 -17.69
CA ALA A 103 -2.17 4.05 -17.76
C ALA A 103 -1.16 3.08 -18.41
N SER A 104 -1.28 1.78 -18.15
CA SER A 104 -0.34 0.75 -18.60
C SER A 104 -0.60 0.20 -20.01
N LEU A 105 -1.86 0.21 -20.49
CA LEU A 105 -2.26 -0.36 -21.78
C LEU A 105 -2.19 0.62 -22.95
N LYS A 106 -1.71 1.86 -22.71
CA LYS A 106 -1.51 2.80 -23.80
C LYS A 106 -0.42 2.29 -24.75
N PRO A 107 -0.49 2.61 -26.06
CA PRO A 107 0.61 2.37 -26.97
C PRO A 107 1.91 2.95 -26.42
N ALA A 108 3.03 2.25 -26.59
CA ALA A 108 4.33 2.65 -26.01
C ALA A 108 4.77 4.07 -26.41
N GLU A 109 4.35 4.53 -27.59
CA GLU A 109 4.60 5.89 -28.12
C GLU A 109 3.77 6.96 -27.39
N LYS A 110 2.62 6.58 -26.82
CA LYS A 110 1.67 7.47 -26.14
C LYS A 110 1.76 7.43 -24.61
N ILE A 111 2.63 6.58 -24.07
CA ILE A 111 2.90 6.52 -22.62
C ILE A 111 3.90 7.60 -22.28
N ASP A 112 3.52 8.49 -21.36
CA ASP A 112 4.47 9.33 -20.66
C ASP A 112 5.32 8.48 -19.70
N TRP A 113 6.45 7.98 -20.22
CA TRP A 113 7.39 7.15 -19.48
C TRP A 113 7.96 7.86 -18.25
N LEU A 114 8.06 9.19 -18.27
CA LEU A 114 8.52 9.96 -17.13
C LEU A 114 7.49 9.90 -16.00
N SER A 115 6.21 10.14 -16.30
CA SER A 115 5.13 10.00 -15.30
C SER A 115 5.04 8.60 -14.72
N ARG A 116 5.20 7.55 -15.54
CA ARG A 116 5.23 6.15 -15.08
C ARG A 116 6.41 5.88 -14.15
N LYS A 117 7.61 6.36 -14.52
CA LYS A 117 8.83 6.23 -13.70
C LYS A 117 8.65 6.95 -12.36
N THR A 118 8.16 8.18 -12.37
CA THR A 118 7.95 8.99 -11.15
C THR A 118 6.93 8.33 -10.23
N TYR A 119 5.78 7.90 -10.77
CA TYR A 119 4.78 7.14 -10.02
C TYR A 119 5.40 5.90 -9.34
N ALA A 120 6.10 5.08 -10.11
CA ALA A 120 6.69 3.84 -9.61
C ALA A 120 7.76 4.12 -8.54
N LEU A 121 8.58 5.16 -8.73
CA LEU A 121 9.60 5.58 -7.76
C LEU A 121 8.97 6.01 -6.43
N VAL A 122 7.91 6.82 -6.46
CA VAL A 122 7.20 7.24 -5.24
C VAL A 122 6.65 6.03 -4.49
N VAL A 123 6.02 5.09 -5.18
CA VAL A 123 5.52 3.85 -4.57
C VAL A 123 6.67 3.04 -3.97
N LEU A 124 7.80 2.90 -4.68
CA LEU A 124 8.97 2.18 -4.20
C LEU A 124 9.54 2.78 -2.91
N VAL A 125 9.67 4.09 -2.82
CA VAL A 125 10.17 4.78 -1.62
C VAL A 125 9.25 4.56 -0.43
N LEU A 126 7.93 4.76 -0.62
CA LEU A 126 6.97 4.61 0.46
C LEU A 126 6.85 3.17 0.95
N THR A 127 6.85 2.21 0.02
CA THR A 127 6.83 0.78 0.39
C THR A 127 8.13 0.32 1.03
N ALA A 128 9.29 0.88 0.64
CA ALA A 128 10.56 0.61 1.30
C ALA A 128 10.53 1.03 2.78
N PHE A 129 10.01 2.21 3.11
CA PHE A 129 9.85 2.62 4.52
C PHE A 129 8.99 1.66 5.32
N LEU A 130 7.90 1.17 4.72
CA LEU A 130 7.00 0.21 5.37
C LEU A 130 7.67 -1.14 5.60
N VAL A 131 8.35 -1.67 4.58
CA VAL A 131 9.10 -2.94 4.65
C VAL A 131 10.25 -2.84 5.65
N LEU A 132 10.98 -1.72 5.69
CA LEU A 132 12.03 -1.50 6.68
C LEU A 132 11.43 -1.46 8.09
N GLY A 133 10.38 -0.67 8.32
CA GLY A 133 9.75 -0.58 9.64
C GLY A 133 9.22 -1.93 10.14
N CYS A 134 8.42 -2.61 9.33
CA CYS A 134 7.83 -3.90 9.73
C CYS A 134 8.87 -5.04 9.74
N GLY A 135 9.80 -5.03 8.77
CA GLY A 135 10.87 -6.03 8.65
C GLY A 135 11.86 -5.95 9.80
N THR A 136 12.27 -4.75 10.22
CA THR A 136 13.07 -4.59 11.45
C THR A 136 12.34 -5.15 12.66
N GLY A 137 11.03 -4.93 12.79
CA GLY A 137 10.22 -5.54 13.84
C GLY A 137 10.22 -7.06 13.81
N LEU A 138 10.11 -7.67 12.62
CA LEU A 138 10.15 -9.14 12.45
C LEU A 138 11.52 -9.70 12.83
N VAL A 139 12.60 -9.07 12.35
CA VAL A 139 13.97 -9.48 12.64
C VAL A 139 14.24 -9.38 14.14
N TYR A 140 13.85 -8.27 14.76
CA TYR A 140 13.99 -8.06 16.21
C TYR A 140 13.30 -9.17 17.01
N ARG A 141 12.07 -9.55 16.63
CA ARG A 141 11.38 -10.67 17.29
C ARG A 141 12.04 -12.02 17.03
N GLY A 142 12.45 -12.29 15.80
CA GLY A 142 13.21 -13.51 15.48
C GLY A 142 14.46 -13.64 16.34
N MET A 143 15.18 -12.54 16.55
CA MET A 143 16.36 -12.50 17.43
C MET A 143 15.98 -12.75 18.90
N ASN A 144 14.92 -12.11 19.41
CA ASN A 144 14.46 -12.35 20.78
C ASN A 144 14.02 -13.81 21.00
N ALA A 145 13.35 -14.42 20.02
CA ALA A 145 12.98 -15.83 20.05
C ALA A 145 14.20 -16.74 20.11
N LEU A 146 15.22 -16.48 19.27
CA LEU A 146 16.48 -17.23 19.27
C LEU A 146 17.25 -17.10 20.59
N LEU A 147 17.17 -15.94 21.25
CA LEU A 147 17.81 -15.68 22.54
C LEU A 147 16.97 -16.18 23.74
N GLY A 148 15.76 -16.70 23.51
CA GLY A 148 14.86 -17.16 24.57
C GLY A 148 14.29 -16.03 25.43
N VAL A 149 14.27 -14.80 24.91
CA VAL A 149 13.85 -13.58 25.65
C VAL A 149 12.35 -13.28 25.49
N GLU A 150 11.60 -14.10 24.75
CA GLU A 150 10.27 -13.71 24.30
C GLU A 150 9.09 -14.20 25.16
N ALA A 151 8.23 -13.27 25.55
CA ALA A 151 6.83 -13.54 25.81
C ALA A 151 6.08 -13.53 24.46
N ALA A 152 5.41 -14.64 24.12
CA ALA A 152 4.63 -14.76 22.89
C ALA A 152 3.58 -13.65 22.82
N ASN A 153 3.63 -12.81 21.79
CA ASN A 153 2.63 -11.77 21.55
C ASN A 153 2.15 -11.82 20.09
N ASP A 154 1.23 -12.74 19.85
CA ASP A 154 0.65 -13.04 18.54
C ASP A 154 -0.01 -11.80 17.88
N ASN A 155 -0.42 -10.79 18.65
CA ASN A 155 -0.91 -9.51 18.10
C ASN A 155 0.13 -8.81 17.23
N VAL A 156 1.40 -8.84 17.66
CA VAL A 156 2.46 -8.11 16.95
C VAL A 156 2.84 -8.86 15.68
N MET A 157 2.81 -10.19 15.69
CA MET A 157 3.02 -10.98 14.48
C MET A 157 1.87 -10.82 13.48
N ALA A 158 0.62 -10.75 13.96
CA ALA A 158 -0.55 -10.47 13.13
C ALA A 158 -0.46 -9.11 12.42
N PHE A 159 0.26 -8.14 13.00
CA PHE A 159 0.55 -6.85 12.37
C PHE A 159 1.79 -6.90 11.46
N LEU A 160 2.94 -7.35 11.96
CA LEU A 160 4.19 -7.21 11.21
C LEU A 160 4.24 -8.07 9.94
N VAL A 161 3.66 -9.27 9.96
CA VAL A 161 3.77 -10.22 8.85
C VAL A 161 2.95 -9.77 7.63
N PRO A 162 1.63 -9.50 7.70
CA PRO A 162 0.86 -9.11 6.52
C PRO A 162 1.40 -7.86 5.85
N TYR A 163 1.80 -6.88 6.67
CA TYR A 163 2.28 -5.59 6.19
C TYR A 163 3.63 -5.71 5.50
N SER A 164 4.55 -6.52 6.03
CA SER A 164 5.83 -6.80 5.36
C SER A 164 5.63 -7.52 4.03
N LEU A 165 4.80 -8.57 4.01
CA LEU A 165 4.56 -9.37 2.80
C LEU A 165 3.86 -8.57 1.70
N ALA A 166 2.80 -7.83 2.04
CA ALA A 166 2.14 -6.96 1.09
C ALA A 166 3.07 -5.82 0.64
N GLY A 167 3.87 -5.26 1.54
CA GLY A 167 4.84 -4.20 1.24
C GLY A 167 5.84 -4.68 0.19
N LEU A 168 6.41 -5.87 0.39
CA LEU A 168 7.29 -6.52 -0.57
C LEU A 168 6.61 -6.81 -1.90
N GLY A 169 5.36 -7.27 -1.88
CA GLY A 169 4.59 -7.53 -3.11
C GLY A 169 4.36 -6.26 -3.94
N VAL A 170 3.93 -5.17 -3.30
CA VAL A 170 3.75 -3.87 -3.96
C VAL A 170 5.10 -3.34 -4.45
N TRP A 171 6.16 -3.42 -3.63
CA TRP A 171 7.51 -3.00 -4.01
C TRP A 171 7.99 -3.75 -5.25
N ALA A 172 7.89 -5.09 -5.30
CA ALA A 172 8.32 -5.90 -6.43
C ALA A 172 7.56 -5.56 -7.72
N MET A 173 6.23 -5.41 -7.64
CA MET A 173 5.41 -5.01 -8.79
C MET A 173 5.84 -3.65 -9.35
N HIS A 174 6.11 -2.68 -8.48
CA HIS A 174 6.46 -1.32 -8.90
C HIS A 174 7.94 -1.20 -9.31
N TYR A 175 8.81 -2.07 -8.81
CA TYR A 175 10.20 -2.17 -9.27
C TYR A 175 10.26 -2.58 -10.74
N MET A 176 9.45 -3.56 -11.14
CA MET A 176 9.34 -3.96 -12.55
C MET A 176 8.85 -2.81 -13.42
N ALA A 177 7.81 -2.08 -12.98
CA ALA A 177 7.29 -0.93 -13.70
C ALA A 177 8.31 0.22 -13.83
N TRP A 178 9.07 0.49 -12.76
CA TRP A 178 10.13 1.49 -12.76
C TRP A 178 11.26 1.12 -13.71
N ARG A 179 11.73 -0.14 -13.65
CA ARG A 179 12.82 -0.64 -14.51
C ARG A 179 12.46 -0.56 -15.99
N GLU A 180 11.24 -0.96 -16.34
CA GLU A 180 10.72 -0.86 -17.70
C GLU A 180 10.71 0.60 -18.17
N ALA A 181 10.16 1.52 -17.36
CA ALA A 181 10.08 2.93 -17.72
C ALA A 181 11.46 3.59 -17.84
N ASN A 182 12.39 3.25 -16.94
CA ASN A 182 13.74 3.77 -16.98
C ASN A 182 14.50 3.32 -18.25
N GLY A 183 14.40 2.04 -18.61
CA GLY A 183 15.04 1.52 -19.82
C GLY A 183 14.50 2.16 -21.10
N LYS A 184 13.20 2.49 -21.15
CA LYS A 184 12.61 3.20 -22.31
C LYS A 184 13.12 4.64 -22.43
N ILE A 185 13.25 5.34 -21.30
CA ILE A 185 13.81 6.71 -21.28
C ILE A 185 15.27 6.70 -21.72
N GLU A 186 16.09 5.79 -21.21
CA GLU A 186 17.52 5.67 -21.57
C GLU A 186 17.72 5.32 -23.04
N ALA A 187 16.80 4.55 -23.64
CA ALA A 187 16.79 4.22 -25.06
C ALA A 187 16.34 5.39 -25.97
N GLY A 188 16.05 6.58 -25.40
CA GLY A 188 15.55 7.74 -26.16
C GLY A 188 14.09 7.61 -26.59
N ILE A 189 13.36 6.60 -26.10
CA ILE A 189 11.92 6.43 -26.37
C ILE A 189 11.17 7.32 -25.39
N THR A 190 11.21 8.63 -25.66
CA THR A 190 10.37 9.59 -24.95
C THR A 190 9.04 9.62 -25.67
N GLY A 191 8.04 8.91 -25.14
CA GLY A 191 6.68 8.95 -25.65
C GLY A 191 6.15 10.38 -25.60
N LYS A 192 6.38 11.12 -26.68
CA LYS A 192 5.91 12.47 -26.95
C LYS A 192 5.76 12.55 -28.46
N GLU A 193 4.52 12.68 -28.90
CA GLU A 193 4.17 13.28 -30.19
C GLU A 193 4.69 14.73 -30.22
#